data_AF-A0A258LXN6-F1
#
_entry.id   AF-A0A258LXN6-F1
#
_cell.length_a   1.000
_cell.length_b   1.000
_cell.length_c   1.000
_cell.angle_alpha   90.00
_cell.angle_beta   90.00
_cell.angle_gamma   90.00
#
_symmetry.space_group_name_H-M   'P 1'
#
loop_
_entity.id
_entity.type
_entity.pdbx_description
1 polymer ?
#
loop_
_entity_poly.entity_id
_entity_poly.type
_entity_poly.pdbx_seq_one_letter_code
_entity_poly.pdbx_strand_id
1 'polypeptide(L)'
;MNMFSSLITSRIVATLSALLVILVGCGAGIWQLNRAEQKIRLGESLSAKLQMPVLNVNADNLTLEQASERRILARGRFVQDEVVWLDNRPRPIPEGGSGASGQSGFYVMMPLKLEGQEAVLWINRGWAPRNNQNRIELPPVKTADEIVTIEGVAFPHPGRVYELGQKGDSKARPRIEQNFDLALETQSHEWKQLPFIVRESGSSKEDGLVRNWPSPTNGVDRHYAYAFQWFALALAGFLFWLINGLMKYRRELAVNGDRV
;
A
#
# COMPACT_ATOMS: atom_id res chain seq x y z
N MET A 1 11.59 36.23 -44.53
CA MET A 1 10.62 35.73 -43.53
C MET A 1 11.36 35.54 -42.21
N ASN A 2 10.93 36.18 -41.11
CA ASN A 2 11.64 36.07 -39.83
C ASN A 2 11.56 34.66 -39.25
N MET A 3 12.63 34.20 -38.59
CA MET A 3 12.76 32.86 -37.99
C MET A 3 11.56 32.48 -37.10
N PHE A 4 11.07 33.43 -36.30
CA PHE A 4 9.86 33.26 -35.47
C PHE A 4 8.60 32.94 -36.26
N SER A 5 8.42 33.56 -37.42
CA SER A 5 7.22 33.38 -38.26
C SER A 5 7.22 31.98 -38.92
N SER A 6 8.39 31.50 -39.36
CA SER A 6 8.57 30.13 -39.89
C SER A 6 8.43 29.05 -38.80
N LEU A 7 8.90 29.34 -37.58
CA LEU A 7 8.83 28.41 -36.44
C LEU A 7 7.42 28.27 -35.84
N ILE A 8 6.70 29.38 -35.67
CA ILE A 8 5.45 29.43 -34.90
C ILE A 8 4.24 29.61 -35.83
N THR A 9 4.19 30.70 -36.59
CA THR A 9 3.01 31.11 -37.36
C THR A 9 2.68 30.14 -38.50
N SER A 10 3.70 29.65 -39.22
CA SER A 10 3.53 28.67 -40.30
C SER A 10 3.38 27.21 -39.81
N ARG A 11 3.40 26.97 -38.49
CA ARG A 11 3.35 25.63 -37.88
C ARG A 11 2.44 25.60 -36.64
N ILE A 12 1.35 26.37 -36.65
CA ILE A 12 0.52 26.58 -35.46
C ILE A 12 0.00 25.27 -34.84
N VAL A 13 -0.42 24.31 -35.66
CA VAL A 13 -0.89 22.99 -35.20
C VAL A 13 0.24 22.21 -34.50
N ALA A 14 1.45 22.22 -35.06
CA ALA A 14 2.60 21.55 -34.46
C ALA A 14 3.05 22.24 -33.16
N THR A 15 3.00 23.57 -33.11
CA THR A 15 3.31 24.35 -31.91
C THR A 15 2.30 24.11 -30.80
N LEU A 16 0.99 24.13 -31.10
CA LEU A 16 -0.06 23.83 -30.13
C LEU A 16 0.04 22.38 -29.64
N SER A 17 0.31 21.43 -30.53
CA SER A 17 0.50 20.02 -30.15
C SER A 17 1.72 19.84 -29.24
N ALA A 18 2.84 20.49 -29.55
CA ALA A 18 4.03 20.44 -28.71
C ALA A 18 3.80 21.07 -27.33
N LEU A 19 3.13 22.22 -27.28
CA LEU A 19 2.75 22.87 -26.01
C LEU A 19 1.85 21.96 -25.18
N LEU A 20 0.86 21.31 -25.79
CA LEU A 20 -0.01 20.36 -25.09
C LEU A 20 0.79 19.20 -24.50
N VAL A 21 1.68 18.58 -25.28
CA VAL A 21 2.54 17.48 -24.81
C VAL A 21 3.44 17.92 -23.66
N ILE A 22 4.05 19.11 -23.76
CA ILE A 22 4.89 19.67 -22.71
C ILE A 22 4.09 19.93 -21.43
N LEU A 23 2.91 20.55 -21.55
CA LEU A 23 2.05 20.84 -20.40
C LEU A 23 1.59 19.57 -19.69
N VAL A 24 1.15 18.57 -20.46
CA VAL A 24 0.73 17.27 -19.91
C VAL A 24 1.91 16.54 -19.28
N GLY A 25 3.06 16.49 -19.95
CA GLY A 25 4.26 15.82 -19.42
C GLY A 25 4.77 16.48 -18.14
N CYS A 26 4.92 17.81 -18.11
CA CYS A 26 5.32 18.52 -16.91
C CYS A 26 4.29 18.36 -15.77
N GLY A 27 3.00 18.48 -16.07
CA GLY A 27 1.93 18.30 -15.09
C GLY A 27 1.91 16.91 -14.48
N ALA A 28 2.02 15.87 -15.31
CA ALA A 28 2.08 14.48 -14.87
C ALA A 28 3.37 14.20 -14.07
N GLY A 29 4.51 14.76 -14.47
CA GLY A 29 5.77 14.65 -13.74
C GLY A 29 5.69 15.26 -12.34
N ILE A 30 5.17 16.49 -12.22
CA ILE A 30 4.95 17.15 -10.92
C ILE A 30 3.97 16.36 -10.06
N TRP A 31 2.88 15.84 -10.65
CA TRP A 31 1.93 15.00 -9.93
C TRP A 31 2.58 13.73 -9.35
N GLN A 32 3.46 13.06 -10.12
CA GLN A 32 4.21 11.91 -9.63
C GLN A 32 5.14 12.27 -8.46
N LEU A 33 5.86 13.40 -8.55
CA LEU A 33 6.72 13.88 -7.45
C LEU A 33 5.91 14.18 -6.18
N ASN A 34 4.76 14.86 -6.32
CA ASN A 34 3.88 15.12 -5.19
C ASN A 34 3.36 13.82 -4.55
N ARG A 35 3.12 12.78 -5.36
CA ARG A 35 2.67 11.48 -4.85
C ARG A 35 3.76 10.74 -4.10
N ALA A 36 5.02 10.86 -4.56
CA ALA A 36 6.19 10.37 -3.83
C ALA A 36 6.32 11.07 -2.47
N GLU A 37 6.30 12.41 -2.46
CA GLU A 37 6.42 13.24 -1.26
C GLU A 37 5.34 12.92 -0.22
N GLN A 38 4.08 12.75 -0.66
CA GLN A 38 2.99 12.34 0.22
C GLN A 38 3.26 11.01 0.92
N LYS A 39 3.80 10.01 0.20
CA LYS A 39 4.15 8.71 0.79
C LYS A 39 5.31 8.82 1.77
N ILE A 40 6.31 9.64 1.46
CA ILE A 40 7.46 9.89 2.34
C ILE A 40 6.97 10.48 3.67
N ARG A 41 6.18 11.56 3.63
CA ARG A 41 5.64 12.20 4.85
C ARG A 41 4.81 11.26 5.72
N LEU A 42 3.98 10.41 5.11
CA LEU A 42 3.22 9.40 5.84
C LEU A 42 4.16 8.36 6.49
N GLY A 43 5.19 7.93 5.78
CA GLY A 43 6.22 7.03 6.30
C GLY A 43 7.01 7.63 7.46
N GLU A 44 7.40 8.90 7.36
CA GLU A 44 8.08 9.64 8.44
C GLU A 44 7.19 9.78 9.67
N SER A 45 5.91 10.13 9.48
CA SER A 45 4.93 10.23 10.57
C SER A 45 4.74 8.90 11.29
N LEU A 46 4.60 7.80 10.54
CA LEU A 46 4.53 6.45 11.13
C LEU A 46 5.83 6.11 11.88
N SER A 47 6.99 6.36 11.27
CA SER A 47 8.30 6.06 11.86
C SER A 47 8.50 6.81 13.18
N ALA A 48 8.10 8.07 13.26
CA ALA A 48 8.13 8.85 14.49
C ALA A 48 7.23 8.25 15.58
N LYS A 49 6.02 7.81 15.24
CA LYS A 49 5.11 7.13 16.19
C LYS A 49 5.64 5.79 16.67
N LEU A 50 6.36 5.05 15.82
CA LEU A 50 6.98 3.78 16.18
C LEU A 50 8.20 3.94 17.11
N GLN A 51 8.83 5.11 17.14
CA GLN A 51 9.91 5.43 18.08
C GLN A 51 9.39 5.88 19.47
N MET A 52 8.11 6.20 19.59
CA MET A 52 7.50 6.53 20.88
C MET A 52 7.48 5.30 21.82
N PRO A 53 7.35 5.51 23.15
CA PRO A 53 7.21 4.42 24.10
C PRO A 53 6.11 3.43 23.72
N VAL A 54 6.39 2.15 23.91
CA VAL A 54 5.45 1.05 23.68
C VAL A 54 4.31 1.16 24.68
N LEU A 55 3.08 1.00 24.20
CA LEU A 55 1.87 1.01 25.04
C LEU A 55 1.52 -0.42 25.46
N ASN A 56 1.07 -0.61 26.70
CA ASN A 56 0.72 -1.93 27.23
C ASN A 56 -0.79 -2.04 27.44
N VAL A 57 -1.46 -2.82 26.60
CA VAL A 57 -2.93 -2.97 26.67
C VAL A 57 -3.41 -3.73 27.92
N ASN A 58 -2.54 -4.47 28.60
CA ASN A 58 -2.90 -5.15 29.86
C ASN A 58 -2.93 -4.17 31.04
N ALA A 59 -2.19 -3.06 30.95
CA ALA A 59 -2.11 -2.05 32.01
C ALA A 59 -3.00 -0.84 31.73
N ASP A 60 -3.12 -0.45 30.46
CA ASP A 60 -3.78 0.78 30.04
C ASP A 60 -5.10 0.51 29.32
N ASN A 61 -6.13 1.31 29.61
CA ASN A 61 -7.37 1.31 28.83
C ASN A 61 -7.24 2.30 27.65
N LEU A 62 -6.80 1.79 26.50
CA LEU A 62 -6.43 2.61 25.34
C LEU A 62 -7.60 2.83 24.39
N THR A 63 -7.77 4.07 23.94
CA THR A 63 -8.65 4.39 22.79
C THR A 63 -7.93 4.13 21.47
N LEU A 64 -8.69 4.04 20.37
CA LEU A 64 -8.12 3.92 19.02
C LEU A 64 -7.20 5.10 18.69
N GLU A 65 -7.54 6.31 19.11
CA GLU A 65 -6.76 7.53 18.83
C GLU A 65 -5.38 7.48 19.49
N GLN A 66 -5.32 6.95 20.72
CA GLN A 66 -4.06 6.79 21.46
C GLN A 66 -3.21 5.66 20.90
N ALA A 67 -3.84 4.56 20.47
CA ALA A 67 -3.14 3.36 20.02
C ALA A 67 -2.76 3.39 18.53
N SER A 68 -3.48 4.14 17.70
CA SER A 68 -3.30 4.12 16.24
C SER A 68 -1.86 4.40 15.83
N GLU A 69 -1.28 3.48 15.06
CA GLU A 69 0.09 3.55 14.54
C GLU A 69 1.18 3.57 15.62
N ARG A 70 0.85 3.16 16.86
CA ARG A 70 1.78 2.99 17.97
C ARG A 70 2.19 1.54 18.15
N ARG A 71 3.37 1.35 18.74
CA ARG A 71 3.82 0.03 19.20
C ARG A 71 2.99 -0.41 20.40
N ILE A 72 2.43 -1.61 20.31
CA ILE A 72 1.61 -2.23 21.35
C ILE A 72 2.31 -3.49 21.86
N LEU A 73 2.30 -3.65 23.18
CA LEU A 73 2.60 -4.88 23.89
C LEU A 73 1.30 -5.42 24.46
N ALA A 74 1.00 -6.69 24.17
CA ALA A 74 -0.17 -7.39 24.67
C ALA A 74 0.23 -8.77 25.20
N ARG A 75 -0.27 -9.15 26.37
CA ARG A 75 -0.11 -10.47 26.97
C ARG A 75 -1.45 -11.15 27.14
N GLY A 76 -1.56 -12.40 26.72
CA GLY A 76 -2.84 -13.10 26.77
C GLY A 76 -2.78 -14.48 26.15
N ARG A 77 -3.94 -15.10 26.01
CA ARG A 77 -4.11 -16.42 25.39
C ARG A 77 -4.96 -16.30 24.14
N PHE A 78 -4.54 -16.95 23.06
CA PHE A 78 -5.31 -16.96 21.82
C PHE A 78 -6.58 -17.80 21.97
N VAL A 79 -7.69 -17.29 21.45
CA VAL A 79 -8.96 -18.03 21.31
C VAL A 79 -8.91 -18.76 19.97
N GLN A 80 -8.50 -20.03 19.99
CA GLN A 80 -8.18 -20.78 18.76
C GLN A 80 -9.40 -21.11 17.89
N ASP A 81 -10.59 -21.20 18.50
CA ASP A 81 -11.83 -21.53 17.80
C ASP A 81 -12.40 -20.36 16.97
N GLU A 82 -11.88 -19.15 17.16
CA GLU A 82 -12.37 -17.91 16.52
C GLU A 82 -11.38 -17.30 15.53
N VAL A 83 -10.59 -18.14 14.86
CA VAL A 83 -9.72 -17.71 13.75
C VAL A 83 -10.56 -17.22 12.57
N VAL A 84 -10.19 -16.05 12.03
CA VAL A 84 -10.73 -15.54 10.77
C VAL A 84 -9.61 -15.44 9.73
N TRP A 85 -9.83 -16.09 8.58
CA TRP A 85 -8.90 -16.09 7.46
C TRP A 85 -9.32 -15.03 6.46
N LEU A 86 -8.60 -13.92 6.41
CA LEU A 86 -8.89 -12.86 5.46
C LEU A 86 -8.29 -13.18 4.11
N ASP A 87 -9.13 -13.39 3.12
CA ASP A 87 -8.74 -13.83 1.80
C ASP A 87 -8.27 -12.68 0.90
N ASN A 88 -7.71 -13.05 -0.25
CA ASN A 88 -7.25 -12.17 -1.32
C ASN A 88 -6.17 -11.19 -0.86
N ARG A 89 -5.26 -11.66 0.00
CA ARG A 89 -4.19 -10.82 0.57
C ARG A 89 -2.90 -11.02 -0.22
N PRO A 90 -2.38 -9.97 -0.87
CA PRO A 90 -1.10 -10.09 -1.55
C PRO A 90 -0.01 -10.39 -0.51
N ARG A 91 0.93 -11.27 -0.88
CA ARG A 91 2.09 -11.56 -0.04
C ARG A 91 2.82 -10.27 0.32
N PRO A 92 3.10 -10.01 1.60
CA PRO A 92 3.97 -8.92 2.00
C PRO A 92 5.39 -9.14 1.46
N ILE A 93 5.92 -8.16 0.72
CA ILE A 93 7.27 -8.19 0.12
C ILE A 93 8.11 -7.09 0.78
N PRO A 94 9.33 -7.39 1.28
CA PRO A 94 10.25 -6.39 1.81
C PRO A 94 10.63 -5.33 0.76
N GLU A 95 11.02 -4.14 1.21
CA GLU A 95 11.61 -3.14 0.31
C GLU A 95 12.86 -3.69 -0.38
N GLY A 96 12.97 -3.47 -1.70
CA GLY A 96 14.06 -4.02 -2.53
C GLY A 96 14.00 -5.52 -2.81
N GLY A 97 13.02 -6.25 -2.27
CA GLY A 97 12.88 -7.69 -2.47
C GLY A 97 12.39 -8.05 -3.88
N SER A 98 13.14 -8.94 -4.56
CA SER A 98 12.65 -9.67 -5.74
C SER A 98 11.71 -10.78 -5.29
N GLY A 99 10.43 -10.46 -5.14
CA GLY A 99 9.37 -11.42 -4.87
C GLY A 99 8.29 -11.35 -5.94
N ALA A 100 7.71 -12.49 -6.32
CA ALA A 100 6.54 -12.51 -7.19
C ALA A 100 5.37 -11.81 -6.47
N SER A 101 5.05 -10.58 -6.88
CA SER A 101 3.92 -9.78 -6.39
C SER A 101 2.54 -10.40 -6.67
N GLY A 102 2.49 -11.62 -7.21
CA GLY A 102 1.26 -12.30 -7.62
C GLY A 102 0.76 -13.38 -6.67
N GLN A 103 1.50 -13.78 -5.62
CA GLN A 103 0.98 -14.80 -4.71
C GLN A 103 -0.05 -14.19 -3.75
N SER A 104 -1.32 -14.51 -3.99
CA SER A 104 -2.41 -14.23 -3.06
C SER A 104 -2.42 -15.27 -1.93
N GLY A 105 -2.85 -14.85 -0.77
CA GLY A 105 -2.88 -15.64 0.46
C GLY A 105 -3.88 -15.10 1.44
N PHE A 106 -3.68 -15.46 2.70
CA PHE A 106 -4.56 -15.10 3.80
C PHE A 106 -3.84 -14.22 4.82
N TYR A 107 -4.54 -13.25 5.40
CA TYR A 107 -4.17 -12.75 6.72
C TYR A 107 -4.89 -13.55 7.80
N VAL A 108 -4.17 -13.94 8.83
CA VAL A 108 -4.70 -14.75 9.93
C VAL A 108 -5.05 -13.82 11.09
N MET A 109 -6.34 -13.59 11.29
CA MET A 109 -6.86 -12.82 12.41
C MET A 109 -7.23 -13.77 13.54
N MET A 110 -6.74 -13.51 14.74
CA MET A 110 -7.07 -14.29 15.93
C MET A 110 -7.36 -13.37 17.12
N PRO A 111 -8.42 -13.64 17.91
CA PRO A 111 -8.64 -12.92 19.14
C PRO A 111 -7.66 -13.41 20.22
N LEU A 112 -7.06 -12.46 20.92
CA LEU A 112 -6.22 -12.67 22.09
C LEU A 112 -7.02 -12.23 23.32
N LYS A 113 -7.42 -13.18 24.16
CA LYS A 113 -8.00 -12.87 25.46
C LYS A 113 -6.90 -12.32 26.35
N LEU A 114 -7.03 -11.06 26.74
CA LEU A 114 -6.02 -10.39 27.54
C LEU A 114 -5.94 -11.00 28.93
N GLU A 115 -4.72 -11.21 29.41
CA GLU A 115 -4.52 -11.67 30.77
C GLU A 115 -4.90 -10.56 31.77
N GLY A 116 -5.61 -10.95 32.84
CA GLY A 116 -6.05 -10.04 33.90
C GLY A 116 -7.26 -9.17 33.54
N GLN A 117 -7.85 -9.35 32.35
CA GLN A 117 -9.02 -8.60 31.89
C GLN A 117 -10.03 -9.51 31.18
N GLU A 118 -11.31 -9.13 31.17
CA GLU A 118 -12.35 -9.78 30.37
C GLU A 118 -12.47 -9.18 28.95
N ALA A 119 -11.37 -8.63 28.44
CA ALA A 119 -11.30 -7.98 27.14
C ALA A 119 -10.48 -8.80 26.14
N VAL A 120 -10.84 -8.67 24.87
CA VAL A 120 -10.17 -9.32 23.74
C VAL A 120 -9.53 -8.28 22.83
N LEU A 121 -8.31 -8.58 22.37
CA LEU A 121 -7.62 -7.83 21.34
C LEU A 121 -7.49 -8.68 20.08
N TRP A 122 -7.92 -8.16 18.93
CA TRP A 122 -7.73 -8.84 17.66
C TRP A 122 -6.31 -8.67 17.13
N ILE A 123 -5.64 -9.78 16.86
CA ILE A 123 -4.28 -9.82 16.35
C ILE A 123 -4.31 -10.28 14.90
N ASN A 124 -3.77 -9.46 14.00
CA ASN A 124 -3.33 -9.94 12.70
C ASN A 124 -1.97 -10.60 12.88
N ARG A 125 -1.96 -11.93 12.91
CA ARG A 125 -0.76 -12.74 13.17
C ARG A 125 0.21 -12.77 12.01
N GLY A 126 -0.22 -12.40 10.81
CA GLY A 126 0.64 -12.45 9.63
C GLY A 126 -0.05 -13.03 8.41
N TRP A 127 0.75 -13.25 7.38
CA TRP A 127 0.33 -13.76 6.09
C TRP A 127 0.66 -15.24 5.94
N ALA A 128 -0.28 -16.01 5.39
CA ALA A 128 -0.12 -17.42 5.04
C ALA A 128 -0.41 -17.64 3.55
N PRO A 129 0.33 -18.54 2.86
CA PRO A 129 0.11 -18.79 1.45
C PRO A 129 -1.21 -19.51 1.21
N ARG A 130 -1.91 -19.15 0.13
CA ARG A 130 -3.05 -19.93 -0.35
C ARG A 130 -2.57 -21.16 -1.12
N ASN A 131 -3.25 -22.30 -0.93
CA ASN A 131 -3.09 -23.44 -1.82
C ASN A 131 -3.77 -23.15 -3.18
N ASN A 132 -2.99 -23.12 -4.26
CA ASN A 132 -3.48 -22.84 -5.61
C ASN A 132 -4.29 -24.01 -6.21
N GLN A 133 -4.05 -25.24 -5.76
CA GLN A 133 -4.72 -26.45 -6.26
C GLN A 133 -6.03 -26.67 -5.52
N ASN A 134 -6.05 -26.50 -4.20
CA ASN A 134 -7.25 -26.61 -3.38
C ASN A 134 -7.55 -25.29 -2.66
N ARG A 135 -8.50 -24.52 -3.21
CA ARG A 135 -8.83 -23.19 -2.71
C ARG A 135 -9.50 -23.17 -1.33
N ILE A 136 -10.01 -24.30 -0.86
CA ILE A 136 -10.70 -24.44 0.43
C ILE A 136 -9.72 -24.86 1.53
N GLU A 137 -8.59 -25.45 1.15
CA GLU A 137 -7.57 -25.90 2.10
C GLU A 137 -6.82 -24.71 2.70
N LEU A 138 -6.75 -24.71 4.03
CA LEU A 138 -6.06 -23.69 4.80
C LEU A 138 -4.70 -24.22 5.26
N PRO A 139 -3.64 -23.39 5.21
CA PRO A 139 -2.32 -23.79 5.67
C PRO A 139 -2.35 -24.03 7.19
N PRO A 140 -1.62 -25.04 7.70
CA PRO A 140 -1.56 -25.30 9.13
C PRO A 140 -0.84 -24.13 9.83
N VAL A 141 -1.49 -23.54 10.83
CA VAL A 141 -0.90 -22.49 11.68
C VAL A 141 -0.78 -23.02 13.09
N LYS A 142 0.46 -23.14 13.57
CA LYS A 142 0.71 -23.59 14.94
C LYS A 142 0.39 -22.46 15.92
N THR A 143 -0.44 -22.78 16.90
CA THR A 143 -0.81 -21.88 17.98
C THR A 143 -0.68 -22.63 19.29
N ALA A 144 0.21 -22.18 20.17
CA ALA A 144 0.31 -22.75 21.50
C ALA A 144 -0.90 -22.31 22.33
N ASP A 145 -1.48 -23.23 23.10
CA ASP A 145 -2.53 -22.91 24.09
C ASP A 145 -1.90 -22.48 25.42
N GLU A 146 -1.16 -21.38 25.36
CA GLU A 146 -0.46 -20.81 26.50
C GLU A 146 -0.60 -19.28 26.52
N ILE A 147 -0.15 -18.67 27.62
CA ILE A 147 -0.08 -17.21 27.71
C ILE A 147 1.15 -16.75 26.94
N VAL A 148 0.92 -15.98 25.88
CA VAL A 148 1.93 -15.43 25.00
C VAL A 148 2.01 -13.91 25.14
N THR A 149 3.19 -13.38 24.88
CA THR A 149 3.42 -11.94 24.73
C THR A 149 3.52 -11.63 23.24
N ILE A 150 2.72 -10.67 22.79
CA ILE A 150 2.62 -10.19 21.42
C ILE A 150 3.10 -8.75 21.39
N GLU A 151 4.04 -8.49 20.49
CA GLU A 151 4.43 -7.14 20.10
C GLU A 151 3.91 -6.86 18.71
N GLY A 152 3.48 -5.63 18.46
CA GLY A 152 2.97 -5.25 17.16
C GLY A 152 2.67 -3.76 17.03
N VAL A 153 1.99 -3.41 15.95
CA VAL A 153 1.57 -2.03 15.67
C VAL A 153 0.05 -2.00 15.59
N ALA A 154 -0.58 -1.06 16.29
CA ALA A 154 -2.03 -0.92 16.29
C ALA A 154 -2.55 -0.22 15.03
N PHE A 155 -3.65 -0.73 14.49
CA PHE A 155 -4.37 -0.17 13.36
C PHE A 155 -5.88 -0.27 13.57
N PRO A 156 -6.68 0.63 12.97
CA PRO A 156 -8.14 0.53 13.03
C PRO A 156 -8.68 -0.73 12.34
N HIS A 157 -7.96 -1.26 11.33
CA HIS A 157 -8.41 -2.41 10.55
C HIS A 157 -7.24 -3.18 9.88
N PRO A 158 -7.42 -4.47 9.53
CA PRO A 158 -6.39 -5.27 8.85
C PRO A 158 -6.15 -4.91 7.37
N GLY A 159 -6.86 -3.91 6.86
CA GLY A 159 -6.81 -3.46 5.47
C GLY A 159 -8.00 -3.99 4.69
N ARG A 160 -8.63 -3.14 3.88
CA ARG A 160 -9.80 -3.53 3.08
C ARG A 160 -9.39 -3.87 1.66
N VAL A 161 -9.95 -4.96 1.14
CA VAL A 161 -9.87 -5.33 -0.28
C VAL A 161 -11.22 -5.09 -0.93
N TYR A 162 -11.21 -4.91 -2.25
CA TYR A 162 -12.45 -4.80 -2.99
C TYR A 162 -13.19 -6.15 -2.92
N GLU A 163 -14.46 -6.11 -2.53
CA GLU A 163 -15.30 -7.30 -2.33
C GLU A 163 -16.39 -7.33 -3.38
N LEU A 164 -16.36 -8.35 -4.23
CA LEU A 164 -17.32 -8.60 -5.30
C LEU A 164 -18.22 -9.76 -4.87
N GLY A 165 -19.47 -9.47 -4.52
CA GLY A 165 -20.47 -10.46 -4.15
C GLY A 165 -21.09 -10.24 -2.78
N GLN A 166 -21.87 -11.22 -2.32
CA GLN A 166 -22.44 -11.23 -0.98
C GLN A 166 -21.40 -11.70 0.04
N LYS A 167 -21.39 -11.06 1.21
CA LYS A 167 -20.54 -11.41 2.35
C LYS A 167 -20.75 -12.88 2.69
N GLY A 168 -19.67 -13.65 2.83
CA GLY A 168 -19.73 -15.07 3.18
C GLY A 168 -20.44 -15.29 4.53
N ASP A 169 -20.99 -16.48 4.76
CA ASP A 169 -21.60 -16.84 6.03
C ASP A 169 -20.55 -16.85 7.15
N SER A 170 -20.60 -15.87 8.04
CA SER A 170 -19.68 -15.75 9.18
C SER A 170 -19.78 -16.92 10.17
N LYS A 171 -20.80 -17.78 10.06
CA LYS A 171 -20.93 -19.01 10.87
C LYS A 171 -20.25 -20.23 10.25
N ALA A 172 -19.84 -20.15 8.99
CA ALA A 172 -19.15 -21.25 8.33
C ALA A 172 -17.77 -21.50 8.98
N ARG A 173 -17.43 -22.77 9.20
CA ARG A 173 -16.11 -23.19 9.69
C ARG A 173 -15.41 -24.03 8.62
N PRO A 174 -14.16 -23.71 8.25
CA PRO A 174 -13.37 -22.58 8.72
C PRO A 174 -13.90 -21.23 8.22
N ARG A 175 -13.75 -20.18 9.03
CA ARG A 175 -14.28 -18.85 8.73
C ARG A 175 -13.34 -18.09 7.80
N ILE A 176 -13.73 -17.96 6.53
CA ILE A 176 -12.98 -17.27 5.48
C ILE A 176 -13.78 -16.05 5.02
N GLU A 177 -13.19 -14.86 5.12
CA GLU A 177 -13.86 -13.60 4.77
C GLU A 177 -12.95 -12.73 3.91
N GLN A 178 -13.53 -11.87 3.06
CA GLN A 178 -12.70 -10.92 2.30
C GLN A 178 -12.32 -9.72 3.17
N ASN A 179 -13.27 -9.20 3.95
CA ASN A 179 -13.06 -8.04 4.80
C ASN A 179 -13.51 -8.29 6.23
N PHE A 180 -12.65 -7.90 7.17
CA PHE A 180 -12.92 -7.92 8.60
C PHE A 180 -13.47 -6.58 9.05
N ASP A 181 -14.59 -6.60 9.76
CA ASP A 181 -15.17 -5.42 10.39
C ASP A 181 -15.24 -5.61 11.90
N LEU A 182 -14.32 -4.93 12.60
CA LEU A 182 -14.21 -5.04 14.05
C LEU A 182 -15.49 -4.62 14.76
N ALA A 183 -16.22 -3.60 14.25
CA ALA A 183 -17.44 -3.14 14.90
C ALA A 183 -18.54 -4.22 14.84
N LEU A 184 -18.65 -4.92 13.72
CA LEU A 184 -19.58 -6.06 13.57
C LEU A 184 -19.17 -7.23 14.46
N GLU A 185 -17.87 -7.50 14.62
CA GLU A 185 -17.40 -8.55 15.55
C GLU A 185 -17.86 -8.31 16.98
N THR A 186 -17.86 -7.05 17.45
CA THR A 186 -18.35 -6.68 18.79
C THR A 186 -19.77 -7.17 19.04
N GLN A 187 -20.61 -7.15 18.00
CA GLN A 187 -22.04 -7.48 18.13
C GLN A 187 -22.29 -8.98 18.09
N SER A 188 -21.36 -9.75 17.51
CA SER A 188 -21.47 -11.19 17.34
C SER A 188 -20.98 -12.01 18.53
N HIS A 189 -20.22 -11.39 19.44
CA HIS A 189 -19.64 -12.05 20.61
C HIS A 189 -20.09 -11.37 21.90
N GLU A 190 -20.14 -12.14 22.99
CA GLU A 190 -20.51 -11.64 24.32
C GLU A 190 -19.34 -10.98 25.07
N TRP A 191 -18.13 -10.96 24.49
CA TRP A 191 -16.95 -10.37 25.12
C TRP A 191 -16.79 -8.89 24.84
N LYS A 192 -16.08 -8.20 25.74
CA LYS A 192 -15.55 -6.86 25.46
C LYS A 192 -14.36 -6.98 24.53
N GLN A 193 -14.22 -6.05 23.59
CA GLN A 193 -13.06 -5.99 22.72
C GLN A 193 -12.50 -4.58 22.59
N LEU A 194 -11.20 -4.48 22.34
CA LEU A 194 -10.53 -3.21 22.12
C LEU A 194 -10.92 -2.63 20.74
N PRO A 195 -10.97 -1.29 20.58
CA PRO A 195 -11.46 -0.64 19.36
C PRO A 195 -10.41 -0.57 18.23
N PHE A 196 -9.43 -1.47 18.24
CA PHE A 196 -8.38 -1.56 17.23
C PHE A 196 -7.86 -2.99 17.13
N ILE A 197 -7.13 -3.26 16.05
CA ILE A 197 -6.38 -4.50 15.86
C ILE A 197 -4.88 -4.24 16.06
N VAL A 198 -4.12 -5.29 16.34
CA VAL A 198 -2.64 -5.23 16.32
C VAL A 198 -2.10 -6.11 15.21
N ARG A 199 -1.24 -5.55 14.36
CA ARG A 199 -0.43 -6.33 13.42
C ARG A 199 0.82 -6.80 14.15
N GLU A 200 0.93 -8.11 14.30
CA GLU A 200 2.04 -8.74 14.99
C GLU A 200 3.37 -8.46 14.28
N SER A 201 4.38 -8.11 15.06
CA SER A 201 5.75 -7.87 14.64
C SER A 201 6.65 -9.05 15.02
N GLY A 202 7.70 -9.28 14.24
CA GLY A 202 8.74 -10.29 14.51
C GLY A 202 8.55 -11.58 13.70
N SER A 203 9.58 -12.01 12.97
CA SER A 203 9.52 -13.13 12.02
C SER A 203 10.00 -14.47 12.57
N SER A 204 10.46 -14.53 13.82
CA SER A 204 11.16 -15.69 14.40
C SER A 204 10.26 -16.77 15.03
N LYS A 205 8.96 -16.76 14.74
CA LYS A 205 8.02 -17.78 15.26
C LYS A 205 7.93 -18.96 14.31
N GLU A 206 7.95 -20.18 14.85
CA GLU A 206 7.79 -21.43 14.08
C GLU A 206 6.31 -21.74 13.73
N ASP A 207 5.50 -20.70 13.47
CA ASP A 207 4.09 -20.84 13.13
C ASP A 207 3.79 -20.79 11.63
N GLY A 208 4.83 -20.59 10.81
CA GLY A 208 4.72 -20.59 9.34
C GLY A 208 4.16 -19.29 8.75
N LEU A 209 3.97 -18.25 9.57
CA LEU A 209 3.40 -16.97 9.13
C LEU A 209 4.46 -15.94 8.74
N VAL A 210 4.21 -15.21 7.66
CA VAL A 210 5.05 -14.12 7.17
C VAL A 210 4.58 -12.79 7.75
N ARG A 211 5.47 -12.05 8.40
CA ARG A 211 5.20 -10.74 9.04
C ARG A 211 6.05 -9.60 8.46
N ASN A 212 6.42 -9.72 7.20
CA ASN A 212 7.22 -8.71 6.49
C ASN A 212 6.33 -7.59 5.95
N TRP A 213 5.69 -6.86 6.85
CA TRP A 213 4.74 -5.80 6.48
C TRP A 213 5.40 -4.76 5.57
N PRO A 214 4.75 -4.33 4.48
CA PRO A 214 5.33 -3.34 3.58
C PRO A 214 5.50 -2.01 4.30
N SER A 215 6.65 -1.37 4.09
CA SER A 215 6.85 0.02 4.54
C SER A 215 5.86 0.95 3.83
N PRO A 216 5.36 2.02 4.49
CA PRO A 216 4.55 3.04 3.82
C PRO A 216 5.26 3.72 2.64
N THR A 217 6.59 3.73 2.63
CA THR A 217 7.43 4.30 1.56
C THR A 217 7.58 3.37 0.36
N ASN A 218 7.04 2.15 0.41
CA ASN A 218 7.19 1.19 -0.68
C ASN A 218 6.61 1.75 -2.00
N GLY A 219 7.43 1.70 -3.05
CA GLY A 219 7.10 2.17 -4.39
C GLY A 219 7.26 3.67 -4.62
N VAL A 220 7.91 4.41 -3.71
CA VAL A 220 8.34 5.80 -3.95
C VAL A 220 9.26 5.90 -5.18
N ASP A 221 10.22 4.97 -5.33
CA ASP A 221 11.13 4.96 -6.49
C ASP A 221 10.41 4.86 -7.84
N ARG A 222 9.28 4.14 -7.88
CA ARG A 222 8.46 4.04 -9.09
C ARG A 222 7.90 5.41 -9.48
N HIS A 223 7.48 6.22 -8.50
CA HIS A 223 7.00 7.57 -8.77
C HIS A 223 8.12 8.46 -9.32
N TYR A 224 9.35 8.34 -8.83
CA TYR A 224 10.50 9.04 -9.42
C TYR A 224 10.81 8.59 -10.85
N ALA A 225 10.79 7.27 -11.11
CA ALA A 225 10.99 6.73 -12.46
C ALA A 225 9.91 7.23 -13.43
N TYR A 226 8.63 7.23 -13.02
CA TYR A 226 7.55 7.78 -13.83
C TYR A 226 7.67 9.29 -14.02
N ALA A 227 8.09 10.05 -13.00
CA ALA A 227 8.32 11.48 -13.13
C ALA A 227 9.39 11.77 -14.20
N PHE A 228 10.51 11.03 -14.16
CA PHE A 228 11.56 11.12 -15.17
C PHE A 228 11.02 10.84 -16.58
N GLN A 229 10.22 9.77 -16.75
CA GLN A 229 9.60 9.44 -18.04
C GLN A 229 8.73 10.58 -18.57
N TRP A 230 7.90 11.19 -17.70
CA TRP A 230 7.03 12.30 -18.09
C TRP A 230 7.80 13.56 -18.48
N PHE A 231 8.86 13.90 -17.74
CA PHE A 231 9.73 15.02 -18.10
C PHE A 231 10.54 14.74 -19.38
N ALA A 232 10.98 13.49 -19.59
CA ALA A 232 11.66 13.09 -20.83
C ALA A 232 10.72 13.20 -22.04
N LEU A 233 9.44 12.84 -21.90
CA LEU A 233 8.43 13.03 -22.97
C LEU A 233 8.19 14.51 -23.26
N ALA A 234 8.09 15.37 -22.24
CA ALA A 234 7.98 16.81 -22.42
C ALA A 234 9.20 17.38 -23.17
N LEU A 235 10.40 16.96 -22.77
CA LEU A 235 11.65 17.37 -23.43
C LEU A 235 11.73 16.86 -24.87
N ALA A 236 11.36 15.61 -25.13
CA ALA A 236 11.33 15.04 -26.47
C ALA A 236 10.35 15.78 -27.39
N GLY A 237 9.15 16.12 -26.88
CA GLY A 237 8.17 16.93 -27.61
C GLY A 237 8.72 18.32 -27.96
N PHE A 238 9.39 18.97 -27.01
CA PHE A 238 10.06 20.25 -27.24
C PHE A 238 11.17 20.16 -28.30
N LEU A 239 12.08 19.20 -28.17
CA LEU A 239 13.19 19.00 -29.09
C LEU A 239 12.69 18.64 -30.50
N PHE A 240 11.67 17.80 -30.60
CA PHE A 240 11.04 17.45 -31.88
C PHE A 240 10.46 18.67 -32.56
N TRP A 241 9.73 19.52 -31.82
CA TRP A 241 9.19 20.77 -32.35
C TRP A 241 10.29 21.71 -32.85
N LEU A 242 11.35 21.89 -32.04
CA LEU A 242 12.47 22.77 -32.32
C LEU A 242 13.28 22.31 -33.54
N ILE A 243 13.71 21.05 -33.57
CA ILE A 243 14.53 20.48 -34.65
C ILE A 243 13.78 20.53 -35.98
N ASN A 244 12.53 20.06 -36.02
CA ASN A 244 11.73 20.12 -37.24
C ASN A 244 11.48 21.57 -37.69
N GLY A 245 11.39 22.51 -36.74
CA GLY A 245 11.25 23.92 -37.03
C GLY A 245 12.49 24.50 -37.70
N LEU A 246 13.66 24.24 -37.11
CA LEU A 246 14.95 24.66 -37.65
C LEU A 246 15.24 24.04 -39.02
N MET A 247 14.90 22.76 -39.21
CA MET A 247 15.04 22.07 -40.50
C MET A 247 14.16 22.71 -41.57
N LYS A 248 12.89 23.03 -41.25
CA LYS A 248 11.99 23.71 -42.18
C LYS A 248 12.50 25.11 -42.54
N TYR A 249 12.91 25.90 -41.55
CA TYR A 249 13.47 27.22 -41.77
C TYR A 249 14.72 27.19 -42.67
N ARG A 250 15.63 26.23 -42.46
CA ARG A 250 16.80 26.03 -43.32
C ARG A 250 16.42 25.69 -44.76
N ARG A 251 15.40 24.84 -44.98
CA ARG A 251 14.90 24.53 -46.34
C ARG A 251 14.29 25.76 -47.02
N GLU A 252 13.51 26.55 -46.28
CA GLU A 252 12.91 27.80 -46.80
C GLU A 252 13.97 28.85 -47.17
N LEU A 253 15.08 28.91 -46.43
CA LEU A 253 16.22 29.76 -46.79
C LEU A 253 16.92 29.28 -48.06
N ALA A 254 17.16 27.98 -48.20
CA ALA A 254 17.81 27.43 -49.40
C ALA A 254 16.98 27.69 -50.67
N VAL A 255 15.67 27.44 -50.62
CA VAL A 255 14.77 27.66 -51.77
C VAL A 255 14.64 29.14 -52.16
N ASN A 256 14.69 30.06 -51.19
CA ASN A 256 14.63 31.49 -51.48
C ASN A 256 16.00 32.08 -51.86
N GLY A 257 17.11 31.46 -51.47
CA GLY A 257 18.46 31.85 -51.88
C GLY A 257 18.75 31.57 -53.35
N ASP A 258 18.18 30.51 -53.92
CA ASP A 258 18.28 30.17 -55.35
C ASP A 258 17.39 31.03 -56.28
N ARG A 259 16.60 31.96 -55.71
CA ARG A 259 15.66 32.83 -56.45
C ARG A 259 16.13 34.29 -56.58
N VAL A 260 17.41 34.57 -56.32
CA VAL A 260 18.02 35.89 -56.48
C VAL A 260 19.06 35.84 -57.59
#